data_AF-A0A936E878-F1
#
_entry.id   AF-A0A936E878-F1
#
_cell.length_a   1.000
_cell.length_b   1.000
_cell.length_c   1.000
_cell.angle_alpha   90.00
_cell.angle_beta   90.00
_cell.angle_gamma   90.00
#
_symmetry.space_group_name_H-M   'P 1'
#
loop_
_entity.id
_entity.type
_entity.pdbx_description
1 polymer ?
#
loop_
_entity_poly.entity_id
_entity_poly.type
_entity_poly.pdbx_seq_one_letter_code
_entity_poly.pdbx_strand_id
1 'polypeptide(L)'
;MSTNSLTLNNATITGGNGASGGGILNYNTLTLNNSTVSGNTASGFGGGIYNYGGTLTLNNSTVSGNMANHGGGISNYGTLTLNNSTVSGNTGNSNGGGIHNFAGTTTLNRSMVSGNTSPLGAEIRRSSGTITAADHNVFGHSGQTNAQAFSNFTPGATDITATSDGTTPTVLASILNPTLANNGGSTLTHALVTGSPAIDIVPLDGSVCILDTSTDQRGGVRGSGANRGDGACDAGAYEFNSNQIPSAVTDLLTQTTSQPPTTILALLATLLAAFSGVRLWRRR
;
A
#
# COMPACT_ATOMS: atom_id res chain seq x y z
N MET A 1 17.29 -24.03 19.93
CA MET A 1 15.87 -23.64 20.11
C MET A 1 15.28 -23.54 18.72
N SER A 2 14.26 -24.34 18.37
CA SER A 2 13.60 -24.19 17.07
C SER A 2 12.86 -22.85 17.06
N THR A 3 13.26 -21.94 16.19
CA THR A 3 12.49 -20.73 15.93
C THR A 3 11.25 -21.15 15.16
N ASN A 4 10.10 -21.22 15.85
CA ASN A 4 8.81 -21.45 15.21
C ASN A 4 8.57 -20.27 14.26
N SER A 5 8.68 -20.55 12.97
CA SER A 5 8.50 -19.57 11.89
C SER A 5 7.32 -19.99 11.03
N LEU A 6 6.48 -19.03 10.67
CA LEU A 6 5.39 -19.20 9.72
C LEU A 6 5.60 -18.26 8.54
N THR A 7 5.50 -18.79 7.32
CA THR A 7 5.48 -17.99 6.10
C THR A 7 4.13 -18.18 5.40
N LEU A 8 3.45 -17.08 5.13
CA LEU A 8 2.20 -17.04 4.37
C LEU A 8 2.48 -16.37 3.02
N ASN A 9 2.12 -17.05 1.93
CA ASN A 9 2.29 -16.54 0.57
C ASN A 9 0.90 -16.44 -0.08
N ASN A 10 0.60 -15.31 -0.73
CA ASN A 10 -0.66 -15.10 -1.45
C ASN A 10 -1.89 -15.32 -0.55
N ALA A 11 -1.79 -14.94 0.73
CA ALA A 11 -2.84 -15.16 1.70
C ALA A 11 -3.76 -13.94 1.81
N THR A 12 -5.05 -14.20 2.01
CA THR A 12 -6.02 -13.17 2.41
C THR A 12 -6.50 -13.45 3.82
N ILE A 13 -6.25 -12.53 4.75
CA ILE A 13 -6.69 -12.59 6.15
C ILE A 13 -7.72 -11.48 6.37
N THR A 14 -8.98 -11.86 6.54
CA THR A 14 -10.10 -10.91 6.62
C THR A 14 -11.22 -11.36 7.55
N GLY A 15 -12.03 -10.40 8.03
CA GLY A 15 -13.19 -10.65 8.87
C GLY A 15 -12.85 -11.09 10.29
N GLY A 16 -11.58 -11.03 10.68
CA GLY A 16 -11.14 -11.33 12.03
C GLY A 16 -11.64 -10.31 13.05
N ASN A 17 -12.05 -10.80 14.22
CA ASN A 17 -12.55 -9.98 15.33
C ASN A 17 -12.01 -10.53 16.64
N GLY A 18 -11.21 -9.74 17.35
CA GLY A 18 -10.55 -10.17 18.58
C GLY A 18 -10.26 -9.05 19.57
N ALA A 19 -9.78 -9.41 20.75
CA ALA A 19 -9.31 -8.41 21.72
C ALA A 19 -8.00 -7.74 21.25
N SER A 20 -7.14 -8.47 20.55
CA SER A 20 -5.89 -7.98 19.96
C SER A 20 -5.49 -8.86 18.79
N GLY A 21 -4.86 -8.26 17.76
CA GLY A 21 -4.49 -8.96 16.53
C GLY A 21 -5.73 -9.46 15.80
N GLY A 22 -6.62 -8.54 15.41
CA GLY A 22 -7.94 -8.88 14.87
C GLY A 22 -7.86 -9.90 13.74
N GLY A 23 -6.92 -9.72 12.81
CA GLY A 23 -6.54 -10.73 11.83
C GLY A 23 -5.43 -11.66 12.33
N ILE A 24 -4.33 -11.07 12.84
CA ILE A 24 -3.13 -11.82 13.20
C ILE A 24 -2.57 -11.34 14.54
N LEU A 25 -2.29 -12.28 15.43
CA LEU A 25 -1.49 -12.07 16.64
C LEU A 25 -0.16 -12.83 16.52
N ASN A 26 0.94 -12.09 16.41
CA ASN A 26 2.27 -12.66 16.24
C ASN A 26 3.10 -12.60 17.54
N TYR A 27 3.60 -13.77 17.96
CA TYR A 27 4.51 -13.92 19.10
C TYR A 27 5.94 -14.32 18.68
N ASN A 28 6.12 -14.91 17.50
CA ASN A 28 7.41 -15.45 17.03
C ASN A 28 7.76 -14.84 15.66
N THR A 29 8.27 -15.64 14.73
CA THR A 29 8.62 -15.16 13.38
C THR A 29 7.45 -15.40 12.43
N LEU A 30 7.01 -14.34 11.76
CA LEU A 30 5.98 -14.38 10.73
C LEU A 30 6.41 -13.57 9.51
N THR A 31 6.35 -14.20 8.34
CA THR A 31 6.55 -13.53 7.05
C THR A 31 5.27 -13.61 6.22
N LEU A 32 4.81 -12.47 5.71
CA LEU A 32 3.74 -12.37 4.72
C LEU A 32 4.33 -11.91 3.40
N ASN A 33 4.12 -12.70 2.36
CA ASN A 33 4.52 -12.38 0.99
C ASN A 33 3.28 -12.26 0.12
N ASN A 34 3.19 -11.20 -0.67
CA ASN A 34 2.11 -10.99 -1.64
C ASN A 34 0.71 -11.17 -1.01
N SER A 35 0.52 -10.70 0.21
CA SER A 35 -0.65 -11.05 1.03
C SER A 35 -1.46 -9.82 1.44
N THR A 36 -2.75 -10.03 1.66
CA THR A 36 -3.68 -8.98 2.09
C THR A 36 -4.21 -9.27 3.49
N VAL A 37 -4.06 -8.30 4.40
CA VAL A 37 -4.72 -8.31 5.71
C VAL A 37 -5.73 -7.17 5.73
N SER A 38 -7.03 -7.48 5.68
CA SER A 38 -8.05 -6.45 5.51
C SER A 38 -9.36 -6.67 6.23
N GLY A 39 -10.06 -5.58 6.58
CA GLY A 39 -11.39 -5.65 7.18
C GLY A 39 -11.42 -6.37 8.53
N ASN A 40 -10.30 -6.42 9.25
CA ASN A 40 -10.22 -7.03 10.57
C ASN A 40 -10.38 -5.96 11.66
N THR A 41 -10.94 -6.37 12.81
CA THR A 41 -11.20 -5.48 13.93
C THR A 41 -10.60 -6.04 15.23
N ALA A 42 -10.02 -5.17 16.04
CA ALA A 42 -9.66 -5.49 17.42
C ALA A 42 -10.09 -4.41 18.41
N SER A 43 -10.48 -4.78 19.63
CA SER A 43 -10.83 -3.78 20.65
C SER A 43 -9.60 -3.10 21.28
N GLY A 44 -8.44 -3.77 21.25
CA GLY A 44 -7.19 -3.30 21.84
C GLY A 44 -6.13 -2.92 20.80
N PHE A 45 -5.29 -3.89 20.44
CA PHE A 45 -4.07 -3.66 19.66
C PHE A 45 -4.14 -4.36 18.31
N GLY A 46 -3.74 -3.69 17.23
CA GLY A 46 -3.54 -4.29 15.92
C GLY A 46 -4.85 -4.79 15.31
N GLY A 47 -5.58 -3.93 14.61
CA GLY A 47 -6.82 -4.33 13.95
C GLY A 47 -6.54 -5.41 12.90
N GLY A 48 -5.56 -5.16 12.05
CA GLY A 48 -5.02 -6.15 11.13
C GLY A 48 -4.06 -7.08 11.85
N ILE A 49 -2.95 -6.53 12.34
CA ILE A 49 -1.85 -7.31 12.91
C ILE A 49 -1.38 -6.72 14.24
N TYR A 50 -1.27 -7.56 15.25
CA TYR A 50 -0.56 -7.25 16.46
C TYR A 50 0.73 -8.08 16.55
N ASN A 51 1.87 -7.42 16.50
CA ASN A 51 3.17 -8.03 16.77
C ASN A 51 3.54 -7.83 18.25
N TYR A 52 3.22 -8.79 19.11
CA TYR A 52 3.32 -8.68 20.59
C TYR A 52 4.78 -8.67 21.10
N GLY A 53 5.73 -9.03 20.26
CA GLY A 53 7.14 -9.21 20.63
C GLY A 53 7.91 -10.08 19.65
N GLY A 54 7.25 -10.56 18.59
CA GLY A 54 7.85 -11.34 17.53
C GLY A 54 8.59 -10.52 16.47
N THR A 55 9.02 -11.21 15.43
CA THR A 55 9.57 -10.63 14.20
C THR A 55 8.54 -10.78 13.10
N LEU A 56 8.09 -9.65 12.54
CA LEU A 56 7.08 -9.58 11.50
C LEU A 56 7.69 -8.94 10.24
N THR A 57 7.65 -9.66 9.13
CA THR A 57 8.08 -9.16 7.82
C THR A 57 6.91 -9.19 6.85
N LEU A 58 6.65 -8.05 6.21
CA LEU A 58 5.68 -7.92 5.11
C LEU A 58 6.44 -7.57 3.84
N ASN A 59 6.35 -8.44 2.83
CA ASN A 59 6.90 -8.21 1.50
C ASN A 59 5.74 -8.11 0.51
N ASN A 60 5.71 -7.05 -0.29
CA ASN A 60 4.68 -6.84 -1.32
C ASN A 60 3.26 -7.07 -0.81
N SER A 61 2.96 -6.63 0.41
CA SER A 61 1.71 -6.98 1.08
C SER A 61 0.86 -5.74 1.32
N THR A 62 -0.44 -5.92 1.40
CA THR A 62 -1.39 -4.84 1.69
C THR A 62 -2.09 -5.05 3.03
N VAL A 63 -2.03 -4.04 3.89
CA VAL A 63 -2.80 -3.98 5.15
C VAL A 63 -3.83 -2.87 5.01
N SER A 64 -5.11 -3.21 4.91
CA SER A 64 -6.13 -2.22 4.54
C SER A 64 -7.48 -2.35 5.24
N GLY A 65 -8.10 -1.23 5.58
CA GLY A 65 -9.46 -1.24 6.12
C GLY A 65 -9.59 -1.94 7.47
N ASN A 66 -8.52 -2.04 8.25
CA ASN A 66 -8.56 -2.66 9.58
C ASN A 66 -8.77 -1.60 10.67
N MET A 67 -9.34 -2.02 11.81
CA MET A 67 -9.71 -1.11 12.89
C MET A 67 -9.26 -1.62 14.26
N ALA A 68 -8.64 -0.76 15.06
CA ALA A 68 -8.37 -1.04 16.47
C ALA A 68 -8.24 0.23 17.31
N ASN A 69 -8.07 0.10 18.63
CA ASN A 69 -7.76 1.25 19.48
C ASN A 69 -6.34 1.77 19.23
N HIS A 70 -5.38 0.84 19.08
CA HIS A 70 -3.98 1.13 18.84
C HIS A 70 -3.47 0.36 17.64
N GLY A 71 -2.96 1.05 16.62
CA GLY A 71 -2.50 0.42 15.39
C GLY A 71 -3.67 -0.17 14.62
N GLY A 72 -4.48 0.67 13.99
CA GLY A 72 -5.62 0.21 13.19
C GLY A 72 -5.20 -0.86 12.19
N GLY A 73 -4.13 -0.61 11.45
CA GLY A 73 -3.46 -1.60 10.62
C GLY A 73 -2.59 -2.52 11.46
N ILE A 74 -1.50 -1.96 12.01
CA ILE A 74 -0.46 -2.71 12.71
C ILE A 74 -0.14 -2.06 14.06
N SER A 75 -0.17 -2.86 15.13
CA SER A 75 0.45 -2.50 16.40
C SER A 75 1.74 -3.30 16.57
N ASN A 76 2.86 -2.63 16.84
CA ASN A 76 4.17 -3.25 16.92
C ASN A 76 4.83 -3.04 18.29
N TYR A 77 5.07 -4.15 18.97
CA TYR A 77 5.81 -4.25 20.23
C TYR A 77 7.12 -5.04 20.06
N GLY A 78 7.31 -5.74 18.93
CA GLY A 78 8.53 -6.46 18.56
C GLY A 78 9.28 -5.80 17.39
N THR A 79 9.76 -6.61 16.43
CA THR A 79 10.40 -6.11 15.21
C THR A 79 9.45 -6.20 14.03
N LEU A 80 9.30 -5.10 13.29
CA LEU A 80 8.49 -4.98 12.09
C LEU A 80 9.37 -4.53 10.91
N THR A 81 9.28 -5.23 9.79
CA THR A 81 9.87 -4.81 8.53
C THR A 81 8.81 -4.79 7.43
N LEU A 82 8.63 -3.65 6.77
CA LEU A 82 7.81 -3.52 5.57
C LEU A 82 8.73 -3.30 4.38
N ASN A 83 8.67 -4.21 3.42
CA ASN A 83 9.35 -4.09 2.15
C ASN A 83 8.29 -4.00 1.05
N ASN A 84 8.36 -2.91 0.28
CA ASN A 84 7.46 -2.64 -0.83
C ASN A 84 5.99 -2.95 -0.49
N SER A 85 5.51 -2.51 0.67
CA SER A 85 4.19 -2.86 1.19
C SER A 85 3.33 -1.63 1.38
N THR A 86 2.00 -1.81 1.37
CA THR A 86 1.04 -0.71 1.47
C THR A 86 0.17 -0.87 2.72
N VAL A 87 0.15 0.14 3.57
CA VAL A 87 -0.75 0.25 4.74
C VAL A 87 -1.68 1.44 4.52
N SER A 88 -2.96 1.19 4.23
CA SER A 88 -3.89 2.26 3.84
C SER A 88 -5.31 2.04 4.36
N GLY A 89 -6.08 3.10 4.58
CA GLY A 89 -7.49 3.00 4.97
C GLY A 89 -7.73 2.36 6.34
N ASN A 90 -6.71 2.25 7.20
CA ASN A 90 -6.86 1.67 8.53
C ASN A 90 -7.22 2.75 9.57
N THR A 91 -7.95 2.35 10.62
CA THR A 91 -8.47 3.25 11.65
C THR A 91 -8.00 2.87 13.05
N GLY A 92 -7.28 3.78 13.69
CA GLY A 92 -6.87 3.71 15.08
C GLY A 92 -7.72 4.64 15.93
N ASN A 93 -8.50 4.13 16.89
CA ASN A 93 -9.40 4.99 17.67
C ASN A 93 -8.67 5.92 18.65
N SER A 94 -7.41 5.62 19.00
CA SER A 94 -6.58 6.50 19.83
C SER A 94 -5.21 6.79 19.24
N ASN A 95 -4.51 5.76 18.72
CA ASN A 95 -3.08 5.86 18.42
C ASN A 95 -2.75 5.07 17.15
N GLY A 96 -2.09 5.70 16.17
CA GLY A 96 -1.60 4.98 14.98
C GLY A 96 -2.73 4.42 14.14
N GLY A 97 -3.21 5.14 13.14
CA GLY A 97 -4.21 4.58 12.21
C GLY A 97 -3.59 3.46 11.37
N GLY A 98 -2.47 3.76 10.72
CA GLY A 98 -1.68 2.78 9.98
C GLY A 98 -0.85 1.93 10.93
N ILE A 99 0.13 2.56 11.58
CA ILE A 99 1.10 1.89 12.45
C ILE A 99 1.16 2.57 13.82
N HIS A 100 0.99 1.78 14.88
CA HIS A 100 1.38 2.15 16.24
C HIS A 100 2.63 1.38 16.64
N ASN A 101 3.78 2.05 16.64
CA ASN A 101 5.04 1.47 17.11
C ASN A 101 5.23 1.83 18.59
N PHE A 102 4.93 0.88 19.48
CA PHE A 102 4.97 1.13 20.92
C PHE A 102 6.40 1.11 21.46
N ALA A 103 6.93 -0.07 21.78
CA ALA A 103 8.31 -0.26 22.25
C ALA A 103 9.20 -0.99 21.22
N GLY A 104 8.61 -1.41 20.10
CA GLY A 104 9.29 -2.20 19.07
C GLY A 104 10.19 -1.40 18.13
N THR A 105 10.86 -2.13 17.24
CA THR A 105 11.61 -1.57 16.11
C THR A 105 10.78 -1.71 14.84
N THR A 106 10.69 -0.65 14.04
CA THR A 106 10.06 -0.68 12.71
C THR A 106 11.06 -0.22 11.65
N THR A 107 11.18 -0.96 10.56
CA THR A 107 11.94 -0.58 9.37
C THR A 107 11.01 -0.52 8.17
N LEU A 108 11.05 0.59 7.43
CA LEU A 108 10.22 0.84 6.26
C LEU A 108 11.11 1.01 5.03
N ASN A 109 10.96 0.12 4.07
CA ASN A 109 11.70 0.14 2.81
C ASN A 109 10.72 0.18 1.65
N ARG A 110 10.79 1.25 0.86
CA ARG A 110 10.00 1.49 -0.35
C ARG A 110 8.52 1.22 -0.16
N SER A 111 8.01 1.54 1.03
CA SER A 111 6.67 1.19 1.46
C SER A 111 5.80 2.43 1.56
N MET A 112 4.49 2.21 1.57
CA MET A 112 3.50 3.27 1.63
C MET A 112 2.67 3.16 2.90
N VAL A 113 2.56 4.25 3.66
CA VAL A 113 1.63 4.39 4.79
C VAL A 113 0.83 5.68 4.59
N SER A 114 -0.34 5.56 3.96
CA SER A 114 -1.13 6.70 3.50
C SER A 114 -2.63 6.41 3.59
N GLY A 115 -3.43 7.41 3.95
CA GLY A 115 -4.89 7.29 3.99
C GLY A 115 -5.41 6.60 5.24
N ASN A 116 -4.62 6.55 6.31
CA ASN A 116 -5.03 5.99 7.58
C ASN A 116 -5.56 7.09 8.52
N THR A 117 -6.40 6.73 9.50
CA THR A 117 -7.08 7.68 10.40
C THR A 117 -6.81 7.33 11.87
N SER A 118 -6.40 8.32 12.67
CA SER A 118 -6.38 8.25 14.14
C SER A 118 -6.31 9.66 14.73
N PRO A 119 -6.84 9.90 15.95
CA PRO A 119 -6.66 11.17 16.65
C PRO A 119 -5.18 11.55 16.87
N LEU A 120 -4.30 10.55 16.98
CA LEU A 120 -2.88 10.78 17.22
C LEU A 120 -2.02 9.89 16.31
N GLY A 121 -1.28 10.53 15.40
CA GLY A 121 -0.45 9.89 14.39
C GLY A 121 -1.29 8.99 13.48
N ALA A 122 -2.09 9.59 12.61
CA ALA A 122 -3.01 8.85 11.77
C ALA A 122 -2.31 7.84 10.85
N GLU A 123 -1.18 8.22 10.27
CA GLU A 123 -0.35 7.29 9.52
C GLU A 123 0.50 6.47 10.49
N ILE A 124 1.32 7.17 11.28
CA ILE A 124 2.28 6.54 12.18
C ILE A 124 2.33 7.27 13.51
N ARG A 125 2.21 6.51 14.59
CA ARG A 125 2.55 6.95 15.94
C ARG A 125 3.67 6.10 16.51
N ARG A 126 4.75 6.77 16.91
CA ARG A 126 5.84 6.18 17.70
C ARG A 126 5.67 6.55 19.18
N SER A 127 5.70 5.57 20.07
CA SER A 127 5.67 5.82 21.52
C SER A 127 7.09 5.88 22.11
N SER A 128 7.72 4.74 22.39
CA SER A 128 9.06 4.64 22.97
C SER A 128 10.07 3.89 22.11
N GLY A 129 9.60 3.09 21.15
CA GLY A 129 10.44 2.31 20.23
C GLY A 129 11.09 3.15 19.13
N THR A 130 11.76 2.49 18.19
CA THR A 130 12.46 3.14 17.06
C THR A 130 11.76 2.89 15.74
N ILE A 131 11.82 3.87 14.84
CA ILE A 131 11.39 3.73 13.45
C ILE A 131 12.52 4.21 12.57
N THR A 132 12.94 3.36 11.65
CA THR A 132 13.89 3.68 10.59
C THR A 132 13.13 3.78 9.28
N ALA A 133 13.11 4.97 8.70
CA ALA A 133 12.59 5.28 7.39
C ALA A 133 13.60 6.23 6.73
N ALA A 134 14.05 5.90 5.53
CA ALA A 134 14.92 6.68 4.65
C ALA A 134 15.25 5.84 3.40
N ASP A 135 14.26 5.11 2.89
CA ASP A 135 14.44 4.26 1.71
C ASP A 135 13.21 4.38 0.82
N HIS A 136 12.96 5.60 0.33
CA HIS A 136 11.97 5.88 -0.72
C HIS A 136 10.56 5.45 -0.36
N ASN A 137 10.16 5.70 0.89
CA ASN A 137 8.79 5.46 1.35
C ASN A 137 7.86 6.63 0.97
N VAL A 138 6.55 6.38 0.97
CA VAL A 138 5.52 7.42 0.77
C VAL A 138 4.58 7.46 1.97
N PHE A 139 4.43 8.64 2.55
CA PHE A 139 3.61 8.85 3.73
C PHE A 139 2.54 9.91 3.56
N GLY A 140 1.42 9.72 4.27
CA GLY A 140 0.41 10.75 4.44
C GLY A 140 -0.46 10.97 3.22
N HIS A 141 -1.48 11.78 3.43
CA HIS A 141 -2.33 12.36 2.40
C HIS A 141 -2.76 13.74 2.87
N SER A 142 -3.19 14.57 1.95
CA SER A 142 -3.49 15.97 2.22
C SER A 142 -4.77 16.27 3.00
N GLY A 143 -5.48 15.25 3.47
CA GLY A 143 -6.54 15.46 4.46
C GLY A 143 -5.98 15.76 5.86
N GLN A 144 -4.65 15.72 6.03
CA GLN A 144 -4.00 15.81 7.31
C GLN A 144 -2.68 16.58 7.22
N THR A 145 -2.41 17.41 8.24
CA THR A 145 -1.10 18.03 8.44
C THR A 145 -0.06 17.00 8.91
N ASN A 146 1.23 17.35 8.84
CA ASN A 146 2.31 16.53 9.42
C ASN A 146 2.06 16.16 10.89
N ALA A 147 1.54 17.10 11.69
CA ALA A 147 1.27 16.88 13.11
C ALA A 147 0.09 15.91 13.35
N GLN A 148 -0.86 15.82 12.40
CA GLN A 148 -1.96 14.88 12.46
C GLN A 148 -1.53 13.49 11.95
N ALA A 149 -0.82 13.46 10.82
CA ALA A 149 -0.35 12.23 10.18
C ALA A 149 0.71 11.50 11.03
N PHE A 150 1.61 12.23 11.68
CA PHE A 150 2.74 11.66 12.42
C PHE A 150 2.78 12.12 13.87
N SER A 151 3.11 11.18 14.77
CA SER A 151 3.37 11.47 16.17
C SER A 151 4.70 10.86 16.59
N ASN A 152 5.65 11.72 16.98
CA ASN A 152 7.04 11.38 17.34
C ASN A 152 7.80 10.63 16.24
N PHE A 153 7.44 10.82 14.99
CA PHE A 153 8.08 10.23 13.83
C PHE A 153 8.25 11.32 12.76
N THR A 154 9.39 11.28 12.07
CA THR A 154 9.70 12.16 10.94
C THR A 154 10.21 11.27 9.81
N PRO A 155 9.59 11.30 8.63
CA PRO A 155 10.13 10.64 7.43
C PRO A 155 11.58 11.05 7.13
N GLY A 156 12.34 10.13 6.53
CA GLY A 156 13.74 10.37 6.15
C GLY A 156 13.89 11.21 4.89
N ALA A 157 15.13 11.59 4.57
CA ALA A 157 15.44 12.52 3.47
C ALA A 157 15.07 12.01 2.06
N THR A 158 15.04 10.68 1.87
CA THR A 158 14.67 10.03 0.60
C THR A 158 13.19 9.66 0.55
N ASP A 159 12.45 9.86 1.63
CA ASP A 159 11.02 9.56 1.69
C ASP A 159 10.19 10.76 1.19
N ILE A 160 9.02 10.48 0.63
CA ILE A 160 8.04 11.49 0.27
C ILE A 160 6.99 11.62 1.37
N THR A 161 6.75 12.86 1.77
CA THR A 161 5.66 13.24 2.67
C THR A 161 4.57 13.96 1.89
N ALA A 162 3.47 13.27 1.61
CA ALA A 162 2.32 13.77 0.83
C ALA A 162 1.18 14.30 1.71
N THR A 163 1.52 14.87 2.87
CA THR A 163 0.57 15.52 3.80
C THR A 163 0.21 16.93 3.32
N SER A 164 -0.74 17.59 3.99
CA SER A 164 -1.03 19.00 3.78
C SER A 164 -0.07 19.88 4.58
N ASP A 165 0.52 20.86 3.91
CA ASP A 165 1.25 21.99 4.52
C ASP A 165 0.37 23.25 4.63
N GLY A 166 -0.94 23.13 4.39
CA GLY A 166 -1.87 24.26 4.27
C GLY A 166 -1.96 24.88 2.87
N THR A 167 -1.26 24.32 1.87
CA THR A 167 -1.38 24.69 0.44
C THR A 167 -2.14 23.62 -0.36
N THR A 168 -1.98 23.58 -1.69
CA THR A 168 -2.73 22.69 -2.59
C THR A 168 -2.59 21.22 -2.18
N PRO A 169 -3.68 20.56 -1.75
CA PRO A 169 -3.62 19.27 -1.09
C PRO A 169 -3.44 18.08 -2.08
N THR A 170 -2.41 17.23 -1.90
CA THR A 170 -2.29 15.88 -2.53
C THR A 170 -3.30 14.88 -1.95
N VAL A 171 -4.52 14.86 -2.50
CA VAL A 171 -5.59 13.98 -2.04
C VAL A 171 -5.19 12.50 -2.10
N LEU A 172 -5.73 11.64 -1.24
CA LEU A 172 -5.38 10.21 -1.26
C LEU A 172 -5.57 9.60 -2.67
N ALA A 173 -6.63 10.01 -3.37
CA ALA A 173 -6.94 9.58 -4.73
C ALA A 173 -5.91 10.02 -5.80
N SER A 174 -4.99 10.94 -5.50
CA SER A 174 -3.84 11.25 -6.36
C SER A 174 -2.59 10.46 -5.98
N ILE A 175 -2.62 9.65 -4.93
CA ILE A 175 -1.53 8.76 -4.51
C ILE A 175 -1.84 7.33 -4.93
N LEU A 176 -3.04 6.86 -4.60
CA LEU A 176 -3.51 5.50 -4.89
C LEU A 176 -5.01 5.47 -5.11
N ASN A 177 -5.53 4.40 -5.71
CA ASN A 177 -6.96 4.11 -5.71
C ASN A 177 -7.40 3.68 -4.31
N PRO A 178 -8.25 4.47 -3.60
CA PRO A 178 -8.63 4.16 -2.21
C PRO A 178 -9.44 2.87 -2.08
N THR A 179 -9.97 2.36 -3.19
CA THR A 179 -10.69 1.08 -3.20
C THR A 179 -9.69 -0.07 -3.21
N LEU A 180 -9.76 -0.92 -2.19
CA LEU A 180 -9.07 -2.21 -2.19
C LEU A 180 -9.77 -3.12 -3.22
N ALA A 181 -9.06 -3.54 -4.26
CA ALA A 181 -9.67 -4.21 -5.42
C ALA A 181 -8.78 -5.33 -5.97
N ASN A 182 -9.38 -6.16 -6.83
CA ASN A 182 -8.62 -7.11 -7.63
C ASN A 182 -7.97 -6.34 -8.79
N ASN A 183 -6.67 -6.10 -8.69
CA ASN A 183 -5.90 -5.40 -9.71
C ASN A 183 -5.04 -6.36 -10.56
N GLY A 184 -5.44 -7.64 -10.66
CA GLY A 184 -4.79 -8.65 -11.51
C GLY A 184 -3.85 -9.61 -10.78
N GLY A 185 -3.82 -9.59 -9.44
CA GLY A 185 -2.99 -10.46 -8.60
C GLY A 185 -3.77 -11.61 -7.93
N SER A 186 -3.05 -12.44 -7.16
CA SER A 186 -3.63 -13.50 -6.32
C SER A 186 -4.38 -12.99 -5.09
N THR A 187 -4.09 -11.75 -4.66
CA THR A 187 -4.71 -11.06 -3.53
C THR A 187 -5.12 -9.62 -3.90
N LEU A 188 -5.96 -8.99 -3.08
CA LEU A 188 -6.43 -7.63 -3.33
C LEU A 188 -5.37 -6.58 -2.97
N THR A 189 -5.27 -5.54 -3.79
CA THR A 189 -4.25 -4.49 -3.62
C THR A 189 -4.84 -3.10 -3.81
N HIS A 190 -4.10 -2.07 -3.43
CA HIS A 190 -4.38 -0.69 -3.86
C HIS A 190 -3.54 -0.39 -5.10
N ALA A 191 -4.18 -0.06 -6.21
CA ALA A 191 -3.46 0.35 -7.42
C ALA A 191 -2.92 1.77 -7.27
N LEU A 192 -1.74 2.03 -7.82
CA LEU A 192 -1.25 3.39 -8.03
C LEU A 192 -2.02 4.07 -9.17
N VAL A 193 -2.13 5.39 -9.08
CA VAL A 193 -2.78 6.22 -10.10
C VAL A 193 -1.75 6.98 -10.93
N THR A 194 -2.11 7.38 -12.15
CA THR A 194 -1.24 8.19 -13.00
C THR A 194 -0.81 9.48 -12.29
N GLY A 195 0.50 9.74 -12.26
CA GLY A 195 1.07 10.92 -11.60
C GLY A 195 1.20 10.78 -10.08
N SER A 196 0.99 9.58 -9.53
CA SER A 196 1.23 9.31 -8.12
C SER A 196 2.68 9.64 -7.73
N PRO A 197 2.90 10.26 -6.56
CA PRO A 197 4.24 10.47 -6.02
C PRO A 197 4.99 9.18 -5.70
N ALA A 198 4.30 8.04 -5.67
CA ALA A 198 4.92 6.73 -5.45
C ALA A 198 5.56 6.13 -6.69
N ILE A 199 5.28 6.69 -7.87
CA ILE A 199 5.79 6.17 -9.14
C ILE A 199 7.24 6.59 -9.36
N ASP A 200 8.08 5.62 -9.76
CA ASP A 200 9.49 5.80 -10.11
C ASP A 200 10.31 6.52 -9.01
N ILE A 201 9.91 6.36 -7.75
CA ILE A 201 10.52 7.06 -6.61
C ILE A 201 11.92 6.54 -6.28
N VAL A 202 12.24 5.32 -6.68
CA VAL A 202 13.52 4.66 -6.42
C VAL A 202 14.52 4.96 -7.54
N PRO A 203 15.68 5.61 -7.25
CA PRO A 203 16.67 5.98 -8.25
C PRO A 203 17.36 4.79 -8.94
N LEU A 204 17.87 5.06 -10.15
CA LEU A 204 18.56 4.10 -11.00
C LEU A 204 20.08 4.14 -10.83
N ASP A 205 20.59 3.67 -9.69
CA ASP A 205 22.03 3.54 -9.45
C ASP A 205 22.50 2.06 -9.34
N GLY A 206 21.83 1.18 -10.10
CA GLY A 206 22.33 -0.17 -10.40
C GLY A 206 22.15 -1.21 -9.29
N SER A 207 21.45 -0.89 -8.19
CA SER A 207 21.34 -1.81 -7.04
C SER A 207 19.94 -2.01 -6.45
N VAL A 208 18.93 -1.20 -6.80
CA VAL A 208 17.84 -0.94 -5.83
C VAL A 208 16.51 -1.64 -6.13
N CYS A 209 16.19 -1.95 -7.39
CA CYS A 209 14.97 -2.70 -7.74
C CYS A 209 15.06 -4.22 -7.55
N ILE A 210 16.25 -4.76 -7.24
CA ILE A 210 16.55 -6.20 -7.28
C ILE A 210 16.59 -6.83 -5.88
N LEU A 211 16.37 -6.05 -4.82
CA LEU A 211 16.38 -6.58 -3.45
C LEU A 211 15.04 -7.25 -3.11
N ASP A 212 15.07 -8.58 -3.14
CA ASP A 212 14.15 -9.60 -2.58
C ASP A 212 12.93 -10.02 -3.43
N THR A 213 12.32 -9.15 -4.24
CA THR A 213 11.22 -9.59 -5.12
C THR A 213 11.30 -8.97 -6.49
N SER A 214 11.48 -9.79 -7.52
CA SER A 214 11.43 -9.36 -8.93
C SER A 214 10.05 -8.86 -9.36
N THR A 215 9.04 -9.03 -8.50
CA THR A 215 7.64 -8.73 -8.77
C THR A 215 6.98 -7.94 -7.65
N ASP A 216 5.90 -7.22 -7.98
CA ASP A 216 4.98 -6.63 -7.03
C ASP A 216 4.00 -7.68 -6.47
N GLN A 217 3.04 -7.27 -5.64
CA GLN A 217 2.06 -8.19 -5.03
C GLN A 217 1.26 -9.02 -6.05
N ARG A 218 1.11 -8.50 -7.27
CA ARG A 218 0.34 -9.15 -8.33
C ARG A 218 1.16 -10.14 -9.14
N GLY A 219 2.48 -10.18 -8.93
CA GLY A 219 3.41 -10.91 -9.79
C GLY A 219 3.88 -10.10 -11.01
N GLY A 220 3.56 -8.80 -11.09
CA GLY A 220 4.05 -7.92 -12.14
C GLY A 220 5.49 -7.53 -11.89
N VAL A 221 6.35 -7.52 -12.91
CA VAL A 221 7.79 -7.22 -12.74
C VAL A 221 8.00 -5.79 -12.23
N ARG A 222 8.77 -5.64 -11.16
CA ARG A 222 9.20 -4.33 -10.67
C ARG A 222 10.22 -3.70 -11.62
N GLY A 223 10.13 -2.40 -11.87
CA GLY A 223 10.95 -1.72 -12.87
C GLY A 223 10.49 -1.93 -14.31
N SER A 224 9.25 -2.37 -14.54
CA SER A 224 8.71 -2.59 -15.90
C SER A 224 7.84 -1.44 -16.43
N GLY A 225 7.71 -0.33 -15.69
CA GLY A 225 6.93 0.84 -16.07
C GLY A 225 7.49 1.54 -17.31
N ALA A 226 6.67 1.72 -18.35
CA ALA A 226 7.10 2.19 -19.67
C ALA A 226 7.29 3.70 -19.82
N ASN A 227 7.40 4.47 -18.72
CA ASN A 227 7.54 5.93 -18.83
C ASN A 227 8.97 6.41 -19.09
N ARG A 228 9.97 5.56 -18.88
CA ARG A 228 11.31 5.62 -19.44
C ARG A 228 11.80 4.18 -19.47
N GLY A 229 12.51 3.75 -20.50
CA GLY A 229 12.97 2.35 -20.62
C GLY A 229 14.09 2.00 -19.63
N ASP A 230 14.00 2.40 -18.36
CA ASP A 230 15.14 2.58 -17.47
C ASP A 230 15.05 1.89 -16.10
N GLY A 231 13.91 1.31 -15.69
CA GLY A 231 13.89 0.28 -14.63
C GLY A 231 13.68 0.75 -13.19
N ALA A 232 13.05 1.92 -12.98
CA ALA A 232 12.80 2.49 -11.65
C ALA A 232 11.62 1.79 -10.96
N CYS A 233 11.67 1.66 -9.64
CA CYS A 233 10.61 0.98 -8.87
C CYS A 233 9.71 1.95 -8.15
N ASP A 234 8.46 1.52 -7.99
CA ASP A 234 7.48 2.25 -7.23
C ASP A 234 7.51 1.89 -5.75
N ALA A 235 7.10 2.83 -4.91
CA ALA A 235 6.84 2.56 -3.50
C ALA A 235 5.49 1.85 -3.31
N GLY A 236 5.49 0.87 -2.42
CA GLY A 236 4.32 0.11 -2.01
C GLY A 236 4.16 -1.22 -2.76
N ALA A 237 3.02 -1.86 -2.52
CA ALA A 237 2.76 -3.23 -2.97
C ALA A 237 2.38 -3.36 -4.45
N TYR A 238 2.34 -2.25 -5.18
CA TYR A 238 1.86 -2.18 -6.56
C TYR A 238 2.89 -1.46 -7.41
N GLU A 239 3.24 -2.06 -8.55
CA GLU A 239 4.04 -1.45 -9.59
C GLU A 239 3.14 -0.88 -10.70
N PHE A 240 3.21 0.42 -10.92
CA PHE A 240 2.51 1.11 -11.98
C PHE A 240 3.10 0.75 -13.33
N ASN A 241 2.23 0.38 -14.27
CA ASN A 241 2.59 0.15 -15.65
C ASN A 241 1.58 0.86 -16.55
N SER A 242 2.03 1.91 -17.22
CA SER A 242 1.24 2.71 -18.17
C SER A 242 0.73 1.92 -19.38
N ASN A 243 1.31 0.75 -19.65
CA ASN A 243 0.94 -0.14 -20.76
C ASN A 243 0.05 -1.33 -20.33
N GLN A 244 -0.24 -1.50 -19.03
CA GLN A 244 -1.26 -2.47 -18.61
C GLN A 244 -2.64 -1.89 -18.92
N ILE A 245 -3.23 -2.35 -20.03
CA ILE A 245 -4.64 -2.15 -20.33
C ILE A 245 -5.46 -2.65 -19.12
N PRO A 246 -6.35 -1.84 -18.53
CA PRO A 246 -7.11 -2.25 -17.36
C PRO A 246 -7.80 -3.60 -17.60
N SER A 247 -7.80 -4.50 -16.62
CA SER A 247 -8.39 -5.84 -16.77
C SER A 247 -9.85 -5.81 -17.26
N ALA A 248 -10.60 -4.76 -16.92
CA ALA A 248 -11.95 -4.51 -17.43
C ALA A 248 -12.00 -4.33 -18.97
N VAL A 249 -10.97 -3.75 -19.58
CA VAL A 249 -10.85 -3.62 -21.03
C VAL A 249 -10.46 -4.96 -21.66
N THR A 250 -9.65 -5.78 -20.98
CA THR A 250 -9.30 -7.14 -21.44
C THR A 250 -10.49 -8.09 -21.38
N ASP A 251 -11.30 -8.04 -20.33
CA ASP A 251 -12.58 -8.76 -20.21
C ASP A 251 -13.60 -8.27 -21.26
N LEU A 252 -13.60 -6.98 -21.57
CA LEU A 252 -14.46 -6.43 -22.60
C LEU A 252 -14.02 -6.85 -24.01
N LEU A 253 -12.71 -6.88 -24.27
CA LEU A 253 -12.13 -7.33 -25.54
C LEU A 253 -12.39 -8.83 -25.78
N THR A 254 -12.29 -9.65 -24.73
CA THR A 254 -12.63 -11.08 -24.81
C THR A 254 -14.14 -11.33 -24.95
N GLN A 255 -15.00 -10.44 -24.43
CA GLN A 255 -16.42 -10.47 -24.76
C GLN A 255 -16.69 -10.05 -26.21
N THR A 256 -15.97 -9.05 -26.76
CA THR A 256 -16.17 -8.59 -28.15
C THR A 256 -15.79 -9.60 -29.22
N THR A 257 -14.87 -10.53 -28.95
CA THR A 257 -14.53 -11.61 -29.89
C THR A 257 -15.59 -12.72 -29.96
N SER A 258 -16.57 -12.70 -29.05
CA SER A 258 -17.69 -13.67 -29.00
C SER A 258 -19.01 -13.16 -29.58
N GLN A 259 -19.08 -11.89 -30.01
CA GLN A 259 -20.33 -11.21 -30.40
C GLN A 259 -20.33 -10.79 -31.88
N PRO A 260 -21.52 -10.70 -32.52
CA PRO A 260 -21.63 -10.34 -33.93
C PRO A 260 -21.12 -8.91 -34.24
N PRO A 261 -20.63 -8.63 -35.46
CA PRO A 261 -19.93 -7.38 -35.82
C PRO A 261 -20.69 -6.08 -35.52
N THR A 262 -22.02 -6.14 -35.45
CA THR A 262 -22.89 -4.98 -35.23
C THR A 262 -22.86 -4.45 -33.79
N THR A 263 -22.47 -5.26 -32.80
CA THR A 263 -22.36 -4.82 -31.39
C THR A 263 -20.98 -4.25 -31.05
N ILE A 264 -19.96 -4.53 -31.86
CA ILE A 264 -18.57 -4.06 -31.68
C ILE A 264 -18.48 -2.53 -31.86
N LEU A 265 -19.25 -1.97 -32.81
CA LEU A 265 -19.24 -0.53 -33.11
C LEU A 265 -19.87 0.32 -31.98
N ALA A 266 -20.89 -0.22 -31.30
CA ALA A 266 -21.54 0.44 -30.16
C ALA A 266 -20.63 0.45 -28.91
N LEU A 267 -19.89 -0.65 -28.67
CA LEU A 267 -18.95 -0.78 -27.56
C LEU A 267 -17.74 0.16 -27.71
N LEU A 268 -17.19 0.28 -28.93
CA LEU A 268 -16.09 1.19 -29.24
C LEU A 268 -16.50 2.67 -29.09
N ALA A 269 -17.74 3.02 -29.44
CA ALA A 269 -18.27 4.37 -29.26
C ALA A 269 -18.40 4.76 -27.78
N THR A 270 -18.84 3.83 -26.92
CA THR A 270 -18.86 4.04 -25.46
C THR A 270 -17.45 4.15 -24.86
N LEU A 271 -16.46 3.42 -25.42
CA LEU A 271 -15.06 3.48 -25.02
C LEU A 271 -14.45 4.87 -25.30
N LEU A 272 -14.63 5.40 -26.51
CA LEU A 272 -14.15 6.74 -26.88
C LEU A 272 -14.80 7.85 -26.03
N ALA A 273 -16.07 7.70 -25.66
CA ALA A 273 -16.74 8.65 -24.77
C ALA A 273 -16.16 8.63 -23.34
N ALA A 274 -15.85 7.45 -22.78
CA ALA A 274 -15.27 7.31 -21.45
C ALA A 274 -13.83 7.87 -21.32
N PHE A 275 -13.05 7.86 -22.41
CA PHE A 275 -11.68 8.39 -22.43
C PHE A 275 -11.55 9.82 -22.95
N SER A 276 -12.63 10.42 -23.48
CA SER A 276 -12.63 11.79 -24.04
C SER A 276 -12.48 12.93 -23.00
N GLY A 277 -12.38 12.61 -21.70
CA GLY A 277 -11.99 13.56 -20.65
C GLY A 277 -10.51 13.99 -20.69
N VAL A 278 -9.65 13.28 -21.44
CA VAL A 278 -8.24 13.65 -21.64
C VAL A 278 -8.16 14.63 -22.81
N ARG A 279 -8.05 15.93 -22.51
CA ARG A 279 -7.86 16.99 -23.51
C ARG A 279 -6.57 16.75 -24.31
N LEU A 280 -6.67 16.21 -25.52
CA LEU A 280 -5.62 16.34 -26.52
C LEU A 280 -5.60 17.78 -27.04
N TRP A 281 -4.57 18.54 -26.66
CA TRP A 281 -4.21 19.80 -27.31
C TRP A 281 -3.90 19.54 -28.79
N ARG A 282 -4.74 20.07 -29.69
CA ARG A 282 -4.39 20.21 -31.11
C ARG A 282 -3.45 21.41 -31.25
N ARG A 283 -2.22 21.16 -31.71
CA ARG A 283 -1.35 22.21 -32.28
C ARG A 283 -2.02 22.76 -33.54
N ARG A 284 -2.12 24.09 -33.63
CA ARG A 284 -2.10 24.83 -34.89
C ARG A 284 -0.70 25.40 -35.06
#